data_AF-A0A6J8CMD4-F1
#
_entry.id   AF-A0A6J8CMD4-F1
#
_cell.length_a   1.000
_cell.length_b   1.000
_cell.length_c   1.000
_cell.angle_alpha   90.00
_cell.angle_beta   90.00
_cell.angle_gamma   90.00
#
_symmetry.space_group_name_H-M   'P 1'
#
loop_
_entity.id
_entity.type
_entity.pdbx_description
1 polymer ?
#
loop_
_entity_poly.entity_id
_entity_poly.type
_entity_poly.pdbx_seq_one_letter_code
_entity_poly.pdbx_strand_id
1 'polypeptide(L)'
;MVNYGSTVLENKKREYLEEAEKTLSYSILQNPRMHLLAFSTRMKVYMELSSLHKFTAERKEDYLLKALDDGKISINSNLSANDACTVADVCQRLAKFPNVYVYGPEAVSNPKYLNEALDYLNQCISANGQTYFTAFRIGTIYFDMGEYRIATEWLKRAFMCSDYTRSFENIKKLCMSVLKLGEDQHVNVEFIHVLTYIASKMNDLKFINYLVPKRLWENYLGRLWEFMKFLETFDLTAHQVKIAEYLKTVLTEKDFLTARRLRICRYKQSTRYDLKYDLNAASLLHVDIGSADVPHICKYDYFIIMSGVNSGWIQCFLQHQLGIQMIDHDTCFTGWPGSIELDSCSSLLETTTEGIKECKKSILVLSKDFLKREWCVLKKIITETMKIRSDFLRIILLDNCDIPPEIDSERLSFFDFTDDKNIPIEIQHLKLALLEN
;
A
#
# COMPACT_ATOMS: atom_id res chain seq x y z
N MET A 1 -13.80 23.69 -0.07
CA MET A 1 -12.88 24.62 -0.77
C MET A 1 -11.86 23.77 -1.51
N VAL A 2 -11.33 24.22 -2.66
CA VAL A 2 -10.24 23.48 -3.33
C VAL A 2 -9.07 23.40 -2.34
N ASN A 3 -8.43 22.24 -2.23
CA ASN A 3 -7.31 21.95 -1.33
C ASN A 3 -6.09 22.82 -1.70
N TYR A 4 -6.11 24.10 -1.29
CA TYR A 4 -5.17 25.14 -1.74
C TYR A 4 -3.72 24.85 -1.29
N GLY A 5 -3.52 24.18 -0.15
CA GLY A 5 -2.18 23.88 0.37
C GLY A 5 -1.40 22.88 -0.50
N SER A 6 -2.02 21.76 -0.87
CA SER A 6 -1.36 20.74 -1.71
C SER A 6 -1.16 21.23 -3.15
N THR A 7 -2.13 21.99 -3.68
CA THR A 7 -2.03 22.54 -5.04
C THR A 7 -0.94 23.60 -5.16
N VAL A 8 -0.72 24.45 -4.16
CA VAL A 8 0.35 25.46 -4.16
C VAL A 8 1.73 24.82 -4.08
N LEU A 9 1.92 23.82 -3.22
CA LEU A 9 3.22 23.15 -3.08
C LEU A 9 3.60 22.38 -4.36
N GLU A 10 2.65 21.66 -4.96
CA GLU A 10 2.88 20.99 -6.24
C GLU A 10 3.15 21.97 -7.39
N ASN A 11 2.47 23.13 -7.42
CA ASN A 11 2.71 24.15 -8.44
C ASN A 11 4.12 24.74 -8.31
N LYS A 12 4.57 25.03 -7.09
CA LYS A 12 5.95 25.47 -6.83
C LYS A 12 6.98 24.41 -7.20
N LYS A 13 6.73 23.13 -6.85
CA LYS A 13 7.60 22.00 -7.24
C LYS A 13 7.70 21.91 -8.77
N ARG A 14 6.57 22.05 -9.48
CA ARG A 14 6.54 22.06 -10.95
C ARG A 14 7.35 23.21 -11.53
N GLU A 15 7.11 24.44 -11.09
CA GLU A 15 7.83 25.63 -11.57
C GLU A 15 9.34 25.49 -11.38
N TYR A 16 9.77 24.99 -10.22
CA TYR A 16 11.17 24.71 -9.95
C TYR A 16 11.77 23.66 -10.89
N LEU A 17 11.04 22.57 -11.16
CA LEU A 17 11.50 21.50 -12.06
C LEU A 17 11.56 21.96 -13.51
N GLU A 18 10.57 22.73 -13.99
CA GLU A 18 10.57 23.30 -15.35
C GLU A 18 11.69 24.34 -15.53
N GLU A 19 12.00 25.13 -14.51
CA GLU A 19 13.13 26.06 -14.55
C GLU A 19 14.48 25.34 -14.51
N ALA A 20 14.58 24.25 -13.73
CA ALA A 20 15.75 23.38 -13.73
C ALA A 20 15.97 22.73 -15.10
N GLU A 21 14.92 22.27 -15.77
CA GLU A 21 14.98 21.72 -17.14
C GLU A 21 15.55 22.75 -18.13
N LYS A 22 15.04 23.99 -18.10
CA LYS A 22 15.53 25.08 -18.96
C LYS A 22 17.00 25.39 -18.69
N THR A 23 17.37 25.51 -17.41
CA THR A 23 18.74 25.82 -16.98
C THR A 23 19.71 24.72 -17.41
N LEU A 24 19.34 23.45 -17.23
CA LEU A 24 20.14 22.30 -17.64
C LEU A 24 20.29 22.25 -19.17
N SER A 25 19.21 22.50 -19.91
CA SER A 25 19.24 22.53 -21.37
C SER A 25 20.14 23.64 -21.92
N TYR A 26 20.09 24.82 -21.31
CA TYR A 26 21.00 25.92 -21.65
C TYR A 26 22.46 25.57 -21.32
N SER A 27 22.71 24.97 -20.15
CA SER A 27 24.07 24.59 -19.71
C SER A 27 24.69 23.52 -20.61
N ILE A 28 23.88 22.55 -21.07
CA ILE A 28 24.27 21.52 -22.04
C ILE A 28 24.70 22.15 -23.36
N LEU A 29 24.01 23.18 -23.84
CA LEU A 29 24.37 23.90 -25.06
C LEU A 29 25.68 24.70 -24.91
N GLN A 30 25.92 25.30 -23.75
CA GLN A 30 27.07 26.18 -23.52
C GLN A 30 28.37 25.43 -23.23
N ASN A 31 28.31 24.25 -22.60
CA ASN A 31 29.51 23.50 -22.24
C ASN A 31 29.34 22.00 -22.46
N PRO A 32 29.80 21.48 -23.61
CA PRO A 32 29.74 20.06 -23.91
C PRO A 32 30.51 19.16 -22.93
N ARG A 33 31.43 19.70 -22.12
CA ARG A 33 32.14 18.90 -21.12
C ARG A 33 31.32 18.69 -19.84
N MET A 34 30.29 19.49 -19.61
CA MET A 34 29.33 19.31 -18.50
C MET A 34 28.22 18.29 -18.84
N HIS A 35 28.24 17.70 -20.03
CA HIS A 35 27.17 16.85 -20.56
C HIS A 35 26.77 15.71 -19.63
N LEU A 36 27.71 14.90 -19.13
CA LEU A 36 27.39 13.71 -18.33
C LEU A 36 26.59 14.02 -17.05
N LEU A 37 27.06 15.01 -16.27
CA LEU A 37 26.39 15.39 -15.03
C LEU A 37 25.04 16.07 -15.31
N ALA A 38 24.97 16.87 -16.38
CA ALA A 38 23.74 17.55 -16.79
C ALA A 38 22.69 16.56 -17.31
N PHE A 39 23.07 15.51 -18.06
CA PHE A 39 22.15 14.48 -18.53
C PHE A 39 21.57 13.65 -17.38
N SER A 40 22.41 13.18 -16.45
CA SER A 40 21.94 12.44 -15.26
C SER A 40 21.00 13.29 -14.40
N THR A 41 21.28 14.58 -14.26
CA THR A 41 20.42 15.52 -13.51
C THR A 41 19.12 15.80 -14.26
N ARG A 42 19.16 16.01 -15.58
CA ARG A 42 17.99 16.28 -16.40
C ARG A 42 17.05 15.09 -16.50
N MET A 43 17.60 13.88 -16.60
CA MET A 43 16.84 12.63 -16.51
C MET A 43 16.09 12.50 -15.18
N LYS A 44 16.71 12.85 -14.05
CA LYS A 44 16.02 12.87 -12.74
C LYS A 44 14.91 13.92 -12.71
N VAL A 45 15.14 15.10 -13.28
CA VAL A 45 14.11 16.15 -13.39
C VAL A 45 12.90 15.66 -14.20
N TYR A 46 13.12 15.01 -15.35
CA TYR A 46 12.04 14.41 -16.14
C TYR A 46 11.29 13.29 -15.41
N MET A 47 12.01 12.45 -14.67
CA MET A 47 11.42 11.40 -13.84
C MET A 47 10.55 11.96 -12.71
N GLU A 48 10.96 13.07 -12.10
CA GLU A 48 10.15 13.79 -11.11
C GLU A 48 8.96 14.47 -11.77
N LEU A 49 9.14 15.13 -12.93
CA LEU A 49 8.06 15.77 -13.67
C LEU A 49 6.99 14.75 -14.05
N SER A 50 7.36 13.59 -14.62
CA SER A 50 6.42 12.53 -14.99
C SER A 50 5.62 11.97 -13.80
N SER A 51 6.13 12.09 -12.57
CA SER A 51 5.42 11.65 -11.37
C SER A 51 4.32 12.61 -10.91
N LEU A 52 4.32 13.86 -11.37
CA LEU A 52 3.36 14.87 -10.90
C LEU A 52 1.92 14.54 -11.35
N HIS A 53 0.99 14.50 -10.40
CA HIS A 53 -0.41 14.12 -10.66
C HIS A 53 -1.13 15.02 -11.66
N LYS A 54 -0.72 16.28 -11.77
CA LYS A 54 -1.36 17.30 -12.62
C LYS A 54 -1.03 17.21 -14.11
N PHE A 55 -0.03 16.45 -14.53
CA PHE A 55 0.26 16.31 -15.95
C PHE A 55 -0.68 15.31 -16.61
N THR A 56 -1.06 15.62 -17.85
CA THR A 56 -1.73 14.69 -18.74
C THR A 56 -0.85 13.47 -18.98
N ALA A 57 -1.47 12.34 -19.33
CA ALA A 57 -0.75 11.13 -19.69
C ALA A 57 0.32 11.42 -20.78
N GLU A 58 -0.08 12.07 -21.88
CA GLU A 58 0.81 12.43 -22.99
C GLU A 58 2.06 13.21 -22.53
N ARG A 59 1.89 14.18 -21.62
CA ARG A 59 3.02 14.99 -21.15
C ARG A 59 3.97 14.20 -20.23
N LYS A 60 3.47 13.21 -19.50
CA LYS A 60 4.30 12.30 -18.70
C LYS A 60 5.10 11.37 -19.60
N GLU A 61 4.49 10.85 -20.64
CA GLU A 61 5.16 10.01 -21.64
C GLU A 61 6.26 10.79 -22.37
N ASP A 62 6.00 12.02 -22.78
CA ASP A 62 7.00 12.90 -23.42
C ASP A 62 8.25 13.10 -22.54
N TYR A 63 8.07 13.38 -21.24
CA TYR A 63 9.21 13.50 -20.32
C TYR A 63 9.98 12.18 -20.16
N LEU A 64 9.30 11.05 -20.10
CA LEU A 64 9.96 9.74 -20.02
C LEU A 64 10.74 9.40 -21.30
N LEU A 65 10.22 9.76 -22.48
CA LEU A 65 10.93 9.60 -23.75
C LEU A 65 12.17 10.50 -23.83
N LYS A 66 12.06 11.77 -23.43
CA LYS A 66 13.22 12.67 -23.32
C LYS A 66 14.27 12.17 -22.35
N ALA A 67 13.84 11.61 -21.21
CA ALA A 67 14.73 10.98 -20.23
C ALA A 67 15.47 9.77 -20.83
N LEU A 68 14.79 8.96 -21.65
CA LEU A 68 15.39 7.83 -22.33
C LEU A 68 16.42 8.27 -23.37
N ASP A 69 16.11 9.27 -24.19
CA ASP A 69 17.04 9.80 -25.20
C ASP A 69 18.31 10.39 -24.56
N ASP A 70 18.16 11.14 -23.47
CA ASP A 70 19.29 11.64 -22.68
C ASP A 70 20.12 10.51 -22.08
N GLY A 71 19.43 9.49 -21.56
CA GLY A 71 20.04 8.28 -21.04
C GLY A 71 20.90 7.56 -22.06
N LYS A 72 20.42 7.43 -23.31
CA LYS A 72 21.15 6.82 -24.43
C LYS A 72 22.44 7.55 -24.74
N ILE A 73 22.38 8.88 -24.77
CA ILE A 73 23.57 9.71 -24.99
C ILE A 73 24.57 9.52 -23.85
N SER A 74 24.09 9.53 -22.59
CA SER A 74 24.93 9.31 -21.42
C SER A 74 25.65 7.96 -21.48
N ILE A 75 24.92 6.87 -21.72
CA ILE A 75 25.47 5.51 -21.81
C ILE A 75 26.55 5.40 -22.88
N ASN A 76 26.33 5.97 -24.06
CA ASN A 76 27.30 5.93 -25.16
C ASN A 76 28.58 6.72 -24.85
N SER A 77 28.51 7.71 -23.96
CA SER A 77 29.65 8.57 -23.60
C SER A 77 30.43 8.06 -22.37
N ASN A 78 29.74 7.47 -21.39
CA ASN A 78 30.34 6.84 -20.22
C ASN A 78 29.33 5.85 -19.62
N LEU A 79 29.58 4.55 -19.81
CA LEU A 79 28.71 3.48 -19.32
C LEU A 79 28.92 3.29 -17.81
N SER A 80 28.41 4.22 -17.00
CA SER A 80 28.40 4.07 -15.54
C SER A 80 27.24 3.17 -15.10
N ALA A 81 27.44 2.41 -14.02
CA ALA A 81 26.39 1.55 -13.47
C ALA A 81 25.15 2.33 -13.01
N ASN A 82 25.35 3.55 -12.49
CA ASN A 82 24.25 4.40 -12.07
C ASN A 82 23.43 4.89 -13.26
N ASP A 83 24.08 5.26 -14.37
CA ASP A 83 23.37 5.73 -15.56
C ASP A 83 22.59 4.57 -16.20
N ALA A 84 23.23 3.40 -16.38
CA ALA A 84 22.54 2.20 -16.87
C ALA A 84 21.32 1.81 -16.01
N CYS A 85 21.45 1.85 -14.68
CA CYS A 85 20.33 1.60 -13.78
C CYS A 85 19.23 2.67 -13.86
N THR A 86 19.57 3.93 -14.11
CA THR A 86 18.57 5.00 -14.23
C THR A 86 17.83 4.90 -15.57
N VAL A 87 18.53 4.61 -16.66
CA VAL A 87 17.91 4.35 -17.96
C VAL A 87 16.99 3.13 -17.90
N ALA A 88 17.42 2.06 -17.22
CA ALA A 88 16.55 0.91 -16.97
C ALA A 88 15.28 1.26 -16.18
N ASP A 89 15.35 2.17 -15.19
CA ASP A 89 14.15 2.64 -14.45
C ASP A 89 13.20 3.42 -15.37
N VAL A 90 13.73 4.29 -16.24
CA VAL A 90 12.94 5.03 -17.25
C VAL A 90 12.22 4.03 -18.18
N CYS A 91 12.95 3.05 -18.70
CA CYS A 91 12.39 2.00 -19.54
C CYS A 91 11.29 1.18 -18.84
N GLN A 92 11.48 0.80 -17.57
CA GLN A 92 10.45 0.11 -16.80
C GLN A 92 9.18 0.95 -16.62
N ARG A 93 9.32 2.27 -16.42
CA ARG A 93 8.16 3.17 -16.33
C ARG A 93 7.44 3.32 -17.67
N LEU A 94 8.19 3.49 -18.77
CA LEU A 94 7.64 3.50 -20.12
C LEU A 94 6.91 2.20 -20.46
N ALA A 95 7.48 1.06 -20.06
CA ALA A 95 6.86 -0.25 -20.27
C ALA A 95 5.51 -0.39 -19.57
N LYS A 96 5.32 0.28 -18.42
CA LYS A 96 4.10 0.23 -17.61
C LYS A 96 3.16 1.40 -17.88
N PHE A 97 3.51 2.33 -18.75
CA PHE A 97 2.73 3.53 -19.01
C PHE A 97 1.42 3.21 -19.76
N PRO A 98 0.26 3.81 -19.43
CA PRO A 98 0.00 4.84 -18.41
C PRO A 98 -0.16 4.31 -16.97
N ASN A 99 -0.17 2.99 -16.79
CA ASN A 99 -0.44 2.27 -15.55
C ASN A 99 0.77 2.15 -14.62
N VAL A 100 1.63 3.17 -14.58
CA VAL A 100 2.97 3.14 -13.94
C VAL A 100 2.94 2.74 -12.45
N TYR A 101 1.80 2.88 -11.78
CA TYR A 101 1.68 2.73 -10.32
C TYR A 101 0.63 1.74 -9.83
N VAL A 102 -0.15 1.11 -10.72
CA VAL A 102 -1.42 0.51 -10.26
C VAL A 102 -1.50 -1.02 -10.39
N TYR A 103 -0.76 -1.68 -11.30
CA TYR A 103 -1.09 -3.09 -11.61
C TYR A 103 0.09 -4.05 -11.89
N GLY A 104 1.10 -4.17 -11.02
CA GLY A 104 2.07 -5.29 -11.11
C GLY A 104 2.69 -5.54 -12.50
N PRO A 105 3.02 -6.80 -12.88
CA PRO A 105 3.48 -7.14 -14.24
C PRO A 105 2.39 -7.03 -15.31
N GLU A 106 1.12 -7.18 -14.92
CA GLU A 106 -0.04 -7.02 -15.82
C GLU A 106 -0.20 -5.58 -16.33
N ALA A 107 0.43 -4.60 -15.67
CA ALA A 107 0.48 -3.21 -16.10
C ALA A 107 1.39 -2.97 -17.31
N VAL A 108 2.20 -3.96 -17.71
CA VAL A 108 3.15 -3.79 -18.83
C VAL A 108 2.38 -3.68 -20.14
N SER A 109 2.28 -2.47 -20.66
CA SER A 109 1.65 -2.13 -21.93
C SER A 109 2.63 -2.26 -23.11
N ASN A 110 3.93 -2.11 -22.87
CA ASN A 110 4.94 -2.08 -23.92
C ASN A 110 6.23 -2.81 -23.51
N PRO A 111 6.29 -4.14 -23.71
CA PRO A 111 7.42 -4.95 -23.24
C PRO A 111 8.74 -4.65 -23.97
N LYS A 112 8.72 -3.94 -25.11
CA LYS A 112 9.94 -3.57 -25.85
C LYS A 112 10.94 -2.79 -24.97
N TYR A 113 10.43 -1.92 -24.11
CA TYR A 113 11.26 -1.11 -23.22
C TYR A 113 11.89 -1.97 -22.12
N LEU A 114 11.24 -3.06 -21.70
CA LEU A 114 11.84 -3.99 -20.74
C LEU A 114 13.05 -4.72 -21.35
N ASN A 115 12.96 -5.13 -22.61
CA ASN A 115 14.11 -5.72 -23.32
C ASN A 115 15.26 -4.71 -23.47
N GLU A 116 14.94 -3.47 -23.85
CA GLU A 116 15.92 -2.38 -23.96
C GLU A 116 16.60 -2.09 -22.60
N ALA A 117 15.84 -2.16 -21.49
CA ALA A 117 16.40 -2.04 -20.14
C ALA A 117 17.40 -3.16 -19.82
N LEU A 118 17.09 -4.41 -20.20
CA LEU A 118 17.99 -5.54 -20.01
C LEU A 118 19.28 -5.38 -20.81
N ASP A 119 19.21 -4.88 -22.04
CA ASP A 119 20.38 -4.65 -22.89
C ASP A 119 21.35 -3.66 -22.23
N TYR A 120 20.85 -2.53 -21.69
CA TYR A 120 21.70 -1.57 -20.99
C TYR A 120 22.32 -2.12 -19.71
N LEU A 121 21.55 -2.89 -18.92
CA LEU A 121 22.08 -3.49 -17.70
C LEU A 121 23.12 -4.57 -18.01
N ASN A 122 22.91 -5.38 -19.05
CA ASN A 122 23.87 -6.39 -19.48
C ASN A 122 25.16 -5.77 -19.99
N GLN A 123 25.07 -4.72 -20.81
CA GLN A 123 26.25 -3.95 -21.25
C GLN A 123 27.02 -3.42 -20.03
N CYS A 124 26.32 -2.85 -19.05
CA CYS A 124 26.94 -2.37 -17.83
C CYS A 124 27.64 -3.48 -17.05
N ILE A 125 27.02 -4.65 -16.91
CA ILE A 125 27.63 -5.81 -16.23
C ILE A 125 28.89 -6.25 -16.97
N SER A 126 28.89 -6.25 -18.30
CA SER A 126 30.08 -6.58 -19.10
C SER A 126 31.22 -5.59 -18.91
N ALA A 127 30.92 -4.30 -18.74
CA ALA A 127 31.93 -3.26 -18.60
C ALA A 127 32.47 -3.12 -17.16
N ASN A 128 31.59 -3.16 -16.17
CA ASN A 128 31.91 -2.79 -14.78
C ASN A 128 31.76 -3.94 -13.78
N GLY A 129 31.36 -5.12 -14.25
CA GLY A 129 30.98 -6.23 -13.40
C GLY A 129 29.58 -6.10 -12.82
N GLN A 130 29.11 -7.18 -12.22
CA GLN A 130 27.80 -7.23 -11.58
C GLN A 130 27.84 -6.50 -10.22
N THR A 131 26.93 -5.55 -10.05
CA THR A 131 26.69 -4.87 -8.77
C THR A 131 25.35 -5.30 -8.18
N TYR A 132 25.13 -4.95 -6.90
CA TYR A 132 23.82 -5.09 -6.26
C TYR A 132 22.70 -4.43 -7.10
N PHE A 133 22.91 -3.17 -7.52
CA PHE A 133 21.89 -2.39 -8.22
C PHE A 133 21.55 -2.97 -9.59
N THR A 134 22.56 -3.41 -10.36
CA THR A 134 22.33 -4.01 -11.67
C THR A 134 21.59 -5.35 -11.54
N ALA A 135 22.01 -6.22 -10.63
CA ALA A 135 21.34 -7.51 -10.41
C ALA A 135 19.90 -7.32 -9.89
N PHE A 136 19.68 -6.38 -8.98
CA PHE A 136 18.36 -6.06 -8.46
C PHE A 136 17.43 -5.56 -9.57
N ARG A 137 17.92 -4.63 -10.41
CA ARG A 137 17.14 -4.08 -11.52
C ARG A 137 16.77 -5.15 -12.55
N ILE A 138 17.71 -6.01 -12.93
CA ILE A 138 17.41 -7.15 -13.81
C ILE A 138 16.33 -8.04 -13.18
N GLY A 139 16.45 -8.35 -11.88
CA GLY A 139 15.43 -9.12 -11.16
C GLY A 139 14.04 -8.48 -11.23
N THR A 140 13.94 -7.16 -11.04
CA THR A 140 12.65 -6.46 -11.16
C THR A 140 12.10 -6.43 -12.58
N ILE A 141 12.95 -6.37 -13.60
CA ILE A 141 12.51 -6.38 -15.00
C ILE A 141 11.93 -7.75 -15.36
N TYR A 142 12.60 -8.84 -15.00
CA TYR A 142 12.05 -10.18 -15.21
C TYR A 142 10.78 -10.41 -14.41
N PHE A 143 10.66 -9.83 -13.21
CA PHE A 143 9.41 -9.86 -12.45
C PHE A 143 8.29 -9.15 -13.23
N ASP A 144 8.57 -7.99 -13.81
CA ASP A 144 7.61 -7.24 -14.63
C ASP A 144 7.23 -7.97 -15.92
N MET A 145 8.15 -8.78 -16.49
CA MET A 145 7.88 -9.66 -17.61
C MET A 145 7.06 -10.92 -17.25
N GLY A 146 6.84 -11.19 -15.96
CA GLY A 146 6.23 -12.45 -15.50
C GLY A 146 7.20 -13.64 -15.45
N GLU A 147 8.48 -13.44 -15.76
CA GLU A 147 9.54 -14.45 -15.73
C GLU A 147 10.07 -14.68 -14.31
N TYR A 148 9.17 -15.06 -13.40
CA TYR A 148 9.42 -15.01 -11.96
C TYR A 148 10.57 -15.93 -11.50
N ARG A 149 10.84 -17.04 -12.21
CA ARG A 149 11.97 -17.93 -11.91
C ARG A 149 13.29 -17.21 -12.13
N ILE A 150 13.44 -16.58 -13.29
CA ILE A 150 14.62 -15.80 -13.65
C ILE A 150 14.73 -14.58 -12.71
N ALA A 151 13.62 -13.90 -12.44
CA ALA A 151 13.55 -12.80 -11.49
C ALA A 151 14.09 -13.19 -10.10
N THR A 152 13.68 -14.35 -9.60
CA THR A 152 14.09 -14.88 -8.30
C THR A 152 15.60 -15.14 -8.26
N GLU A 153 16.17 -15.74 -9.31
CA GLU A 153 17.61 -15.98 -9.39
C GLU A 153 18.40 -14.67 -9.36
N TRP A 154 17.96 -13.65 -10.11
CA TRP A 154 18.61 -12.35 -10.12
C TRP A 154 18.47 -11.58 -8.80
N LEU A 155 17.31 -11.65 -8.15
CA LEU A 155 17.12 -11.05 -6.82
C LEU A 155 17.97 -11.75 -5.76
N LYS A 156 18.15 -13.08 -5.84
CA LYS A 156 19.11 -13.82 -5.01
C LYS A 156 20.54 -13.35 -5.26
N ARG A 157 20.94 -13.18 -6.53
CA ARG A 157 22.26 -12.64 -6.89
C ARG A 157 22.47 -11.24 -6.34
N ALA A 158 21.47 -10.37 -6.47
CA ALA A 158 21.51 -9.04 -5.89
C ALA A 158 21.76 -9.11 -4.38
N PHE A 159 21.02 -9.97 -3.68
CA PHE A 159 21.21 -10.19 -2.24
C PHE A 159 22.67 -10.61 -1.91
N MET A 160 23.27 -11.50 -2.69
CA MET A 160 24.66 -11.93 -2.46
C MET A 160 25.70 -10.82 -2.72
N CYS A 161 25.36 -9.78 -3.50
CA CYS A 161 26.28 -8.70 -3.87
C CYS A 161 26.44 -7.58 -2.84
N SER A 162 25.71 -7.57 -1.71
CA SER A 162 25.93 -6.54 -0.69
C SER A 162 25.74 -7.04 0.74
N ASP A 163 26.62 -6.62 1.64
CA ASP A 163 26.43 -6.69 3.09
C ASP A 163 25.28 -5.78 3.60
N TYR A 164 24.82 -4.85 2.74
CA TYR A 164 23.71 -3.92 2.97
C TYR A 164 22.31 -4.55 2.83
N THR A 165 22.22 -5.88 2.80
CA THR A 165 21.02 -6.67 2.48
C THR A 165 19.86 -6.65 3.50
N ARG A 166 19.86 -5.71 4.45
CA ARG A 166 18.76 -5.55 5.43
C ARG A 166 17.65 -4.58 4.99
N SER A 167 17.66 -4.09 3.75
CA SER A 167 16.58 -3.23 3.25
C SER A 167 15.28 -4.04 3.10
N PHE A 168 14.28 -3.72 3.94
CA PHE A 168 12.95 -4.32 3.98
C PHE A 168 12.29 -4.44 2.60
N GLU A 169 12.42 -3.41 1.76
CA GLU A 169 11.80 -3.35 0.44
C GLU A 169 12.35 -4.38 -0.54
N ASN A 170 13.64 -4.74 -0.41
CA ASN A 170 14.28 -5.74 -1.24
C ASN A 170 13.80 -7.14 -0.91
N ILE A 171 13.71 -7.40 0.39
CA ILE A 171 13.25 -8.67 0.93
C ILE A 171 11.78 -8.86 0.58
N LYS A 172 10.98 -7.80 0.71
CA LYS A 172 9.58 -7.77 0.24
C LYS A 172 9.46 -8.12 -1.25
N LYS A 173 10.23 -7.49 -2.14
CA LYS A 173 10.17 -7.79 -3.59
C LYS A 173 10.61 -9.22 -3.93
N LEU A 174 11.64 -9.73 -3.26
CA LEU A 174 12.05 -11.13 -3.38
C LEU A 174 10.92 -12.06 -2.92
N CYS A 175 10.33 -11.81 -1.74
CA CYS A 175 9.21 -12.60 -1.23
C CYS A 175 7.98 -12.56 -2.15
N MET A 176 7.63 -11.39 -2.69
CA MET A 176 6.51 -11.25 -3.63
C MET A 176 6.76 -12.00 -4.94
N SER A 177 7.99 -11.97 -5.47
CA SER A 177 8.36 -12.73 -6.68
C SER A 177 8.20 -14.23 -6.48
N VAL A 178 8.60 -14.72 -5.31
CA VAL A 178 8.54 -16.15 -5.00
C VAL A 178 7.13 -16.59 -4.58
N LEU A 179 6.33 -15.69 -3.99
CA LEU A 179 4.90 -15.92 -3.75
C LEU A 179 4.14 -16.12 -5.06
N LYS A 180 4.38 -15.27 -6.07
CA LYS A 180 3.72 -15.38 -7.37
C LYS A 180 4.05 -16.70 -8.10
N LEU A 181 5.30 -17.17 -8.01
CA LEU A 181 5.66 -18.53 -8.48
C LEU A 181 4.82 -19.64 -7.84
N GLY A 182 4.46 -19.48 -6.56
CA GLY A 182 3.65 -20.45 -5.81
C GLY A 182 2.14 -20.34 -6.02
N GLU A 183 1.66 -19.25 -6.65
CA GLU A 183 0.28 -19.11 -7.10
C GLU A 183 0.06 -19.81 -8.46
N ASP A 184 1.05 -19.75 -9.36
CA ASP A 184 0.99 -20.37 -10.68
C ASP A 184 1.39 -21.87 -10.69
N GLN A 185 2.15 -22.33 -9.69
CA GLN A 185 2.49 -23.74 -9.51
C GLN A 185 2.29 -24.15 -8.05
N HIS A 186 1.77 -25.37 -7.82
CA HIS A 186 1.70 -25.99 -6.49
C HIS A 186 3.00 -25.71 -5.71
N VAL A 187 2.88 -24.90 -4.65
CA VAL A 187 3.98 -24.28 -3.88
C VAL A 187 5.21 -25.17 -3.78
N ASN A 188 6.28 -24.71 -4.43
CA ASN A 188 7.55 -25.40 -4.54
C ASN A 188 8.49 -25.01 -3.39
N VAL A 189 9.32 -25.96 -2.97
CA VAL A 189 10.34 -25.92 -1.90
C VAL A 189 11.23 -24.66 -1.95
N GLU A 190 11.32 -24.00 -3.10
CA GLU A 190 12.05 -22.75 -3.31
C GLU A 190 11.49 -21.55 -2.52
N PHE A 191 10.17 -21.46 -2.32
CA PHE A 191 9.55 -20.40 -1.51
C PHE A 191 9.95 -20.50 -0.04
N ILE A 192 9.86 -21.73 0.46
CA ILE A 192 10.31 -22.10 1.80
C ILE A 192 11.81 -21.81 1.96
N HIS A 193 12.65 -22.19 0.99
CA HIS A 193 14.10 -21.96 1.08
C HIS A 193 14.45 -20.48 1.09
N VAL A 194 13.73 -19.66 0.33
CA VAL A 194 13.94 -18.20 0.32
C VAL A 194 13.51 -17.58 1.65
N LEU A 195 12.33 -17.91 2.16
CA LEU A 195 11.89 -17.42 3.47
C LEU A 195 12.79 -17.90 4.62
N THR A 196 13.19 -19.17 4.60
CA THR A 196 14.11 -19.76 5.58
C THR A 196 15.47 -19.07 5.54
N TYR A 197 15.99 -18.83 4.34
CA TYR A 197 17.26 -18.12 4.15
C TYR A 197 17.17 -16.66 4.64
N ILE A 198 16.11 -15.94 4.29
CA ILE A 198 15.86 -14.56 4.73
C ILE A 198 15.75 -14.49 6.26
N ALA A 199 14.91 -15.34 6.87
CA ALA A 199 14.77 -15.44 8.32
C ALA A 199 16.13 -15.73 8.99
N SER A 200 16.93 -16.61 8.39
CA SER A 200 18.26 -16.96 8.91
C SER A 200 19.29 -15.85 8.87
N LYS A 201 19.18 -14.92 7.90
CA LYS A 201 20.11 -13.80 7.75
C LYS A 201 19.67 -12.57 8.52
N MET A 202 18.38 -12.43 8.81
CA MET A 202 17.84 -11.29 9.56
C MET A 202 17.89 -11.49 11.07
N ASN A 203 17.96 -12.75 11.55
CA ASN A 203 17.89 -13.09 12.98
C ASN A 203 16.65 -12.50 13.70
N ASP A 204 15.59 -12.21 12.93
CA ASP A 204 14.34 -11.62 13.39
C ASP A 204 13.17 -12.38 12.76
N LEU A 205 12.60 -13.29 13.54
CA LEU A 205 11.49 -14.16 13.12
C LEU A 205 10.13 -13.44 13.15
N LYS A 206 10.04 -12.26 13.76
CA LYS A 206 8.83 -11.42 13.69
C LYS A 206 8.60 -10.91 12.27
N PHE A 207 9.66 -10.84 11.47
CA PHE A 207 9.64 -10.48 10.05
C PHE A 207 8.71 -11.34 9.18
N ILE A 208 8.52 -12.63 9.51
CA ILE A 208 7.60 -13.53 8.78
C ILE A 208 6.15 -13.03 8.90
N ASN A 209 5.77 -12.45 10.04
CA ASN A 209 4.43 -11.91 10.27
C ASN A 209 4.16 -10.64 9.43
N TYR A 210 5.20 -9.90 9.04
CA TYR A 210 5.09 -8.66 8.26
C TYR A 210 4.97 -8.88 6.74
N LEU A 211 5.43 -10.01 6.22
CA LEU A 211 5.54 -10.24 4.76
C LEU A 211 4.29 -10.84 4.10
N VAL A 212 3.47 -11.55 4.86
CA VAL A 212 2.31 -12.24 4.32
C VAL A 212 1.07 -11.48 4.81
N PRO A 213 0.29 -10.84 3.93
CA PRO A 213 -1.01 -10.26 4.30
C PRO A 213 -1.90 -11.32 4.97
N LYS A 214 -2.67 -10.96 6.00
CA LYS A 214 -3.57 -11.89 6.72
C LYS A 214 -4.50 -12.69 5.78
N ARG A 215 -4.89 -12.07 4.67
CA ARG A 215 -5.71 -12.68 3.59
C ARG A 215 -4.99 -13.80 2.82
N LEU A 216 -3.67 -13.72 2.72
CA LEU A 216 -2.81 -14.79 2.19
C LEU A 216 -2.49 -15.81 3.29
N TRP A 217 -2.30 -15.40 4.56
CA TRP A 217 -2.11 -16.32 5.67
C TRP A 217 -3.20 -17.41 5.74
N GLU A 218 -4.46 -17.08 5.49
CA GLU A 218 -5.58 -18.04 5.52
C GLU A 218 -5.48 -19.16 4.46
N ASN A 219 -4.99 -18.84 3.25
CA ASN A 219 -4.77 -19.84 2.19
C ASN A 219 -3.51 -20.66 2.43
N TYR A 220 -2.51 -20.08 3.09
CA TYR A 220 -1.18 -20.66 3.26
C TYR A 220 -1.03 -21.45 4.56
N LEU A 221 -1.81 -21.21 5.62
CA LEU A 221 -1.77 -21.99 6.88
C LEU A 221 -1.94 -23.50 6.68
N GLY A 222 -2.80 -23.90 5.73
CA GLY A 222 -2.95 -25.31 5.35
C GLY A 222 -1.68 -25.91 4.75
N ARG A 223 -0.95 -25.13 3.93
CA ARG A 223 0.31 -25.54 3.28
C ARG A 223 1.52 -25.41 4.21
N LEU A 224 1.51 -24.44 5.13
CA LEU A 224 2.51 -24.26 6.17
C LEU A 224 2.49 -25.43 7.17
N TRP A 225 1.30 -26.01 7.43
CA TRP A 225 1.16 -27.24 8.20
C TRP A 225 1.69 -28.48 7.48
N GLU A 226 1.43 -28.63 6.19
CA GLU A 226 2.05 -29.69 5.37
C GLU A 226 3.56 -29.54 5.32
N PHE A 227 4.06 -28.31 5.26
CA PHE A 227 5.48 -28.00 5.38
C PHE A 227 6.05 -28.33 6.76
N MET A 228 5.34 -28.01 7.86
CA MET A 228 5.77 -28.40 9.21
C MET A 228 5.81 -29.91 9.38
N LYS A 229 4.83 -30.65 8.85
CA LYS A 229 4.85 -32.12 8.82
C LYS A 229 5.99 -32.67 7.96
N PHE A 230 6.29 -32.01 6.84
CA PHE A 230 7.42 -32.35 5.97
C PHE A 230 8.78 -32.08 6.63
N LEU A 231 8.89 -31.02 7.44
CA LEU A 231 10.09 -30.74 8.24
C LEU A 231 10.27 -31.78 9.37
N GLU A 232 9.18 -32.30 9.93
CA GLU A 232 9.22 -33.37 10.94
C GLU A 232 9.71 -34.72 10.37
N THR A 233 9.76 -34.89 9.05
CA THR A 233 10.24 -36.12 8.39
C THR A 233 11.67 -36.04 7.84
N PHE A 234 12.41 -34.95 8.08
CA PHE A 234 13.78 -34.75 7.59
C PHE A 234 14.78 -34.43 8.72
N ASP A 235 16.05 -34.78 8.53
CA ASP A 235 17.15 -34.31 9.39
C ASP A 235 17.37 -32.80 9.17
N LEU A 236 16.80 -32.01 10.08
CA LEU A 236 16.86 -30.55 10.02
C LEU A 236 18.19 -30.02 10.55
N THR A 237 18.70 -28.96 9.92
CA THR A 237 19.77 -28.15 10.50
C THR A 237 19.28 -27.44 11.77
N ALA A 238 20.19 -27.14 12.70
CA ALA A 238 19.87 -26.46 13.97
C ALA A 238 19.11 -25.12 13.79
N HIS A 239 19.26 -24.47 12.63
CA HIS A 239 18.56 -23.25 12.31
C HIS A 239 17.11 -23.49 11.86
N GLN A 240 16.85 -24.57 11.10
CA GLN A 240 15.51 -24.98 10.69
C GLN A 240 14.67 -25.45 11.89
N VAL A 241 15.30 -26.08 12.89
CA VAL A 241 14.64 -26.45 14.16
C VAL A 241 14.13 -25.22 14.90
N LYS A 242 14.93 -24.15 15.01
CA LYS A 242 14.52 -22.90 15.68
C LYS A 242 13.35 -22.20 14.97
N ILE A 243 13.30 -22.25 13.65
CA ILE A 243 12.18 -21.70 12.87
C ILE A 243 10.91 -22.52 13.12
N ALA A 244 11.02 -23.86 13.12
CA ALA A 244 9.89 -24.74 13.40
C ALA A 244 9.35 -24.56 14.84
N GLU A 245 10.23 -24.43 15.84
CA GLU A 245 9.85 -24.13 17.22
C GLU A 245 9.15 -22.78 17.35
N TYR A 246 9.68 -21.73 16.70
CA TYR A 246 9.04 -20.42 16.70
C TYR A 246 7.66 -20.44 16.05
N LEU A 247 7.51 -21.08 14.88
CA LEU A 247 6.20 -21.20 14.22
C LEU A 247 5.18 -21.97 15.08
N LYS A 248 5.62 -22.98 15.84
CA LYS A 248 4.78 -23.68 16.84
C LYS A 248 4.33 -22.77 17.99
N THR A 249 5.11 -21.76 18.35
CA THR A 249 4.72 -20.78 19.41
C THR A 249 3.79 -19.68 18.93
N VAL A 250 3.79 -19.37 17.63
CA VAL A 250 3.01 -18.27 17.05
C VAL A 250 1.66 -18.75 16.51
N LEU A 251 1.55 -20.01 16.09
CA LEU A 251 0.34 -20.57 15.48
C LEU A 251 -0.42 -21.46 16.48
N THR A 252 -1.65 -21.08 16.83
CA THR A 252 -2.50 -21.92 17.67
C THR A 252 -3.36 -22.87 16.84
N GLU A 253 -3.75 -24.01 17.42
CA GLU A 253 -4.69 -24.96 16.80
C GLU A 253 -6.04 -24.28 16.44
N LYS A 254 -6.39 -23.21 17.17
CA LYS A 254 -7.58 -22.38 16.93
C LYS A 254 -7.48 -21.56 15.65
N ASP A 255 -6.30 -21.02 15.33
CA ASP A 255 -6.06 -20.28 14.08
C ASP A 255 -6.23 -21.18 12.85
N PHE A 256 -5.81 -22.44 12.99
CA PHE A 256 -5.95 -23.48 11.97
C PHE A 256 -7.42 -23.92 11.76
N LEU A 257 -8.16 -24.15 12.84
CA LEU A 257 -9.59 -24.50 12.77
C LEU A 257 -10.42 -23.37 12.14
N THR A 258 -10.04 -22.12 12.39
CA THR A 258 -10.68 -20.93 11.82
C THR A 258 -10.44 -20.84 10.31
N ALA A 259 -9.19 -21.00 9.86
CA ALA A 259 -8.85 -21.04 8.43
C ALA A 259 -9.55 -22.19 7.68
N ARG A 260 -9.63 -23.39 8.31
CA ARG A 260 -10.31 -24.55 7.72
C ARG A 260 -11.82 -24.35 7.57
N ARG A 261 -12.48 -23.71 8.54
CA ARG A 261 -13.91 -23.37 8.47
C ARG A 261 -14.20 -22.36 7.36
N LEU A 262 -13.36 -21.33 7.23
CA LEU A 262 -13.49 -20.30 6.18
C LEU A 262 -13.30 -20.89 4.77
N ARG A 263 -12.40 -21.87 4.60
CA ARG A 263 -12.22 -22.59 3.33
C ARG A 263 -13.46 -23.40 2.92
N ILE A 264 -14.11 -24.07 3.89
CA ILE A 264 -15.35 -24.82 3.66
C ILE A 264 -16.51 -23.86 3.29
N CYS A 265 -16.57 -22.68 3.91
CA CYS A 265 -17.55 -21.66 3.59
C CYS A 265 -17.38 -21.11 2.16
N ARG A 266 -16.15 -20.85 1.69
CA ARG A 266 -15.90 -20.40 0.30
C ARG A 266 -16.22 -21.47 -0.75
N TYR A 267 -15.97 -22.75 -0.44
CA TYR A 267 -16.33 -23.86 -1.33
C TYR A 267 -17.86 -24.03 -1.48
N LYS A 268 -18.64 -23.63 -0.47
CA LYS A 268 -20.11 -23.58 -0.54
C LYS A 268 -20.64 -22.34 -1.27
N GLN A 269 -19.85 -21.26 -1.39
CA GLN A 269 -20.23 -20.06 -2.14
C GLN A 269 -20.00 -20.24 -3.65
N SER A 270 -18.96 -20.97 -4.06
CA SER A 270 -18.71 -21.23 -5.49
C SER A 270 -19.76 -22.15 -6.15
N THR A 271 -20.54 -22.91 -5.37
CA THR A 271 -21.59 -23.81 -5.88
C THR A 271 -22.99 -23.19 -5.90
N ARG A 272 -23.15 -21.90 -5.57
CA ARG A 272 -24.44 -21.18 -5.59
C ARG A 272 -24.71 -20.33 -6.83
N TYR A 273 -23.87 -20.40 -7.85
CA TYR A 273 -24.09 -19.72 -9.13
C TYR A 273 -25.06 -20.50 -10.03
N ASP A 274 -26.33 -20.51 -9.65
CA ASP A 274 -27.47 -20.67 -10.56
C ASP A 274 -28.76 -20.31 -9.81
N LEU A 275 -29.12 -19.02 -9.80
CA LEU A 275 -30.50 -18.53 -9.74
C LEU A 275 -30.50 -17.00 -9.92
N LYS A 276 -31.25 -16.57 -10.94
CA LYS A 276 -31.47 -15.19 -11.40
C LYS A 276 -32.12 -14.30 -10.31
N TYR A 277 -31.71 -13.03 -10.32
CA TYR A 277 -32.44 -11.81 -9.92
C TYR A 277 -33.47 -11.92 -8.79
N ASP A 278 -33.14 -11.33 -7.63
CA ASP A 278 -34.13 -10.56 -6.87
C ASP A 278 -33.45 -9.43 -6.08
N LEU A 279 -33.80 -8.18 -6.41
CA LEU A 279 -33.26 -6.94 -5.83
C LEU A 279 -33.88 -6.59 -4.45
N ASN A 280 -34.61 -7.52 -3.84
CA ASN A 280 -35.31 -7.32 -2.57
C ASN A 280 -34.59 -7.89 -1.33
N ALA A 281 -33.36 -8.42 -1.46
CA ALA A 281 -32.65 -9.04 -0.32
C ALA A 281 -31.91 -8.04 0.61
N ALA A 282 -31.82 -6.75 0.25
CA ALA A 282 -31.13 -5.75 1.07
C ALA A 282 -31.95 -5.27 2.30
N SER A 283 -33.22 -5.70 2.43
CA SER A 283 -34.13 -5.27 3.50
C SER A 283 -34.15 -6.18 4.74
N LEU A 284 -33.30 -7.21 4.82
CA LEU A 284 -33.34 -8.19 5.93
C LEU A 284 -32.01 -8.40 6.70
N LEU A 285 -31.06 -7.46 6.61
CA LEU A 285 -29.98 -7.37 7.60
C LEU A 285 -30.49 -6.62 8.84
N HIS A 286 -31.18 -7.35 9.72
CA HIS A 286 -31.28 -6.96 11.12
C HIS A 286 -29.89 -7.12 11.74
N VAL A 287 -29.13 -6.02 11.82
CA VAL A 287 -27.90 -5.98 12.60
C VAL A 287 -28.31 -5.86 14.05
N ASP A 288 -28.28 -6.97 14.76
CA ASP A 288 -28.55 -7.00 16.18
C ASP A 288 -27.36 -6.35 16.91
N ILE A 289 -27.57 -5.11 17.37
CA ILE A 289 -26.62 -4.36 18.19
C ILE A 289 -27.12 -4.44 19.65
N GLY A 290 -27.14 -5.65 20.21
CA GLY A 290 -27.08 -5.84 21.66
C GLY A 290 -27.93 -6.96 22.28
N SER A 291 -27.29 -7.75 23.14
CA SER A 291 -27.83 -8.08 24.48
C SER A 291 -26.72 -8.38 25.50
N ALA A 292 -26.83 -7.68 26.65
CA ALA A 292 -26.40 -7.91 28.04
C ALA A 292 -24.97 -8.41 28.45
N ASP A 293 -24.34 -7.57 29.28
CA ASP A 293 -23.62 -7.85 30.54
C ASP A 293 -22.35 -8.72 30.57
N VAL A 294 -21.54 -8.67 29.51
CA VAL A 294 -20.11 -8.99 29.61
C VAL A 294 -19.33 -7.73 29.25
N PRO A 295 -18.36 -7.27 30.08
CA PRO A 295 -17.56 -6.11 29.74
C PRO A 295 -16.84 -6.37 28.41
N HIS A 296 -17.32 -5.71 27.36
CA HIS A 296 -16.78 -5.84 26.02
C HIS A 296 -15.37 -5.23 26.04
N ILE A 297 -14.34 -6.07 25.97
CA ILE A 297 -12.96 -5.59 25.88
C ILE A 297 -12.81 -4.95 24.50
N CYS A 298 -12.88 -3.61 24.46
CA CYS A 298 -12.63 -2.85 23.24
C CYS A 298 -11.16 -3.03 22.86
N LYS A 299 -10.91 -3.35 21.60
CA LYS A 299 -9.55 -3.59 21.08
C LYS A 299 -8.81 -2.28 20.84
N TYR A 300 -9.53 -1.22 20.48
CA TYR A 300 -8.96 0.09 20.18
C TYR A 300 -9.66 1.19 20.97
N ASP A 301 -8.96 2.31 21.16
CA ASP A 301 -9.55 3.47 21.81
C ASP A 301 -10.50 4.22 20.87
N TYR A 302 -10.13 4.36 19.59
CA TYR A 302 -10.85 5.21 18.63
C TYR A 302 -10.97 4.54 17.26
N PHE A 303 -12.16 4.67 16.64
CA PHE A 303 -12.40 4.40 15.23
C PHE A 303 -12.63 5.72 14.47
N ILE A 304 -11.98 5.93 13.32
CA ILE A 304 -12.16 7.18 12.56
C ILE A 304 -12.87 6.91 11.23
N ILE A 305 -14.06 7.50 11.09
CA ILE A 305 -14.91 7.43 9.91
C ILE A 305 -14.72 8.72 9.10
N MET A 306 -14.23 8.61 7.87
CA MET A 306 -13.91 9.78 7.03
C MET A 306 -14.05 9.48 5.53
N SER A 307 -13.99 10.51 4.70
CA SER A 307 -13.78 10.35 3.27
C SER A 307 -12.31 10.05 2.97
N GLY A 308 -12.04 9.19 1.98
CA GLY A 308 -10.67 8.90 1.54
C GLY A 308 -9.91 10.14 1.06
N VAL A 309 -10.61 11.18 0.58
CA VAL A 309 -10.02 12.46 0.17
C VAL A 309 -9.36 13.18 1.36
N ASN A 310 -9.88 12.99 2.58
CA ASN A 310 -9.38 13.65 3.78
C ASN A 310 -8.30 12.84 4.51
N SER A 311 -7.92 11.67 3.99
CA SER A 311 -6.93 10.78 4.60
C SER A 311 -5.61 11.48 4.89
N GLY A 312 -5.12 12.33 3.97
CA GLY A 312 -3.89 13.09 4.17
C GLY A 312 -3.97 14.07 5.33
N TRP A 313 -5.10 14.77 5.50
CA TRP A 313 -5.30 15.68 6.64
C TRP A 313 -5.35 14.91 7.95
N ILE A 314 -6.10 13.79 8.00
CA ILE A 314 -6.19 12.98 9.22
C ILE A 314 -4.83 12.39 9.60
N GLN A 315 -4.10 11.84 8.63
CA GLN A 315 -2.80 11.21 8.88
C GLN A 315 -1.72 12.21 9.28
N CYS A 316 -1.62 13.34 8.56
CA CYS A 316 -0.54 14.29 8.80
C CYS A 316 -0.84 15.24 9.97
N PHE A 317 -2.11 15.56 10.20
CA PHE A 317 -2.50 16.58 11.16
C PHE A 317 -3.17 15.97 12.40
N LEU A 318 -4.37 15.39 12.25
CA LEU A 318 -5.17 14.99 13.42
C LEU A 318 -4.46 13.92 14.25
N GLN A 319 -3.89 12.89 13.62
CA GLN A 319 -3.15 11.84 14.31
C GLN A 319 -1.97 12.39 15.12
N HIS A 320 -1.17 13.26 14.50
CA HIS A 320 -0.03 13.90 15.15
C HIS A 320 -0.48 14.75 16.34
N GLN A 321 -1.55 15.53 16.17
CA GLN A 321 -2.08 16.38 17.22
C GLN A 321 -2.64 15.57 18.40
N LEU A 322 -3.33 14.45 18.14
CA LEU A 322 -3.85 13.57 19.18
C LEU A 322 -2.78 12.69 19.84
N GLY A 323 -1.55 12.66 19.31
CA GLY A 323 -0.48 11.79 19.81
C GLY A 323 -0.78 10.30 19.61
N ILE A 324 -1.64 9.97 18.64
CA ILE A 324 -2.01 8.60 18.33
C ILE A 324 -0.86 8.00 17.53
N GLN A 325 -0.04 7.16 18.16
CA GLN A 325 0.95 6.35 17.45
C GLN A 325 0.22 5.24 16.69
N MET A 326 0.39 5.21 15.36
CA MET A 326 -0.03 4.07 14.57
C MET A 326 0.83 2.87 14.96
N ILE A 327 0.24 1.92 15.68
CA ILE A 327 0.93 0.66 16.01
C ILE A 327 0.95 -0.27 14.78
N ASP A 328 0.06 -0.09 13.81
CA ASP A 328 0.10 -0.73 12.50
C ASP A 328 -0.97 -0.08 11.60
N HIS A 329 -1.03 -0.43 10.31
CA HIS A 329 -2.19 -0.17 9.44
C HIS A 329 -3.54 -0.74 10.00
N ASP A 330 -3.50 -1.39 11.16
CA ASP A 330 -4.61 -1.99 11.90
C ASP A 330 -5.31 -1.05 12.91
N THR A 331 -4.86 0.21 13.13
CA THR A 331 -5.78 1.20 13.72
C THR A 331 -6.87 1.47 12.69
N CYS A 332 -8.07 0.96 12.96
CA CYS A 332 -9.19 0.88 12.04
C CYS A 332 -9.57 2.27 11.49
N PHE A 333 -9.03 2.57 10.30
CA PHE A 333 -9.45 3.67 9.46
C PHE A 333 -10.33 3.10 8.35
N THR A 334 -11.62 3.43 8.32
CA THR A 334 -12.42 3.25 7.10
C THR A 334 -12.48 4.59 6.38
N GLY A 335 -11.48 4.83 5.54
CA GLY A 335 -11.60 5.79 4.44
C GLY A 335 -11.97 5.02 3.18
N TRP A 336 -13.01 5.45 2.46
CA TRP A 336 -13.35 4.90 1.14
C TRP A 336 -12.16 5.16 0.19
N PRO A 337 -11.41 4.15 -0.28
CA PRO A 337 -10.39 4.35 -1.32
C PRO A 337 -11.17 4.73 -2.57
N GLY A 338 -10.97 5.94 -3.10
CA GLY A 338 -11.81 6.58 -4.12
C GLY A 338 -11.90 5.88 -5.49
N SER A 339 -11.61 4.58 -5.59
CA SER A 339 -11.54 3.81 -6.82
C SER A 339 -12.02 2.35 -6.71
N ILE A 340 -12.78 1.94 -5.66
CA ILE A 340 -13.35 0.59 -5.61
C ILE A 340 -14.79 0.61 -6.16
N GLU A 341 -15.06 -0.24 -7.17
CA GLU A 341 -16.35 -0.43 -7.82
C GLU A 341 -17.46 -0.91 -6.85
N LEU A 342 -18.72 -0.71 -7.25
CA LEU A 342 -19.95 -0.89 -6.46
C LEU A 342 -20.13 -2.26 -5.77
N ASP A 343 -19.39 -3.30 -6.18
CA ASP A 343 -19.44 -4.63 -5.55
C ASP A 343 -18.79 -4.69 -4.15
N SER A 344 -18.22 -3.58 -3.67
CA SER A 344 -17.53 -3.44 -2.38
C SER A 344 -18.36 -2.81 -1.25
N CYS A 345 -19.61 -2.40 -1.50
CA CYS A 345 -20.43 -1.72 -0.49
C CYS A 345 -20.72 -2.59 0.75
N SER A 346 -20.89 -3.91 0.58
CA SER A 346 -21.13 -4.84 1.68
C SER A 346 -19.91 -4.96 2.60
N SER A 347 -18.70 -5.04 2.03
CA SER A 347 -17.47 -5.12 2.82
C SER A 347 -17.20 -3.84 3.58
N LEU A 348 -17.54 -2.67 3.04
CA LEU A 348 -17.40 -1.41 3.76
C LEU A 348 -18.37 -1.31 4.95
N LEU A 349 -19.63 -1.70 4.76
CA LEU A 349 -20.63 -1.67 5.82
C LEU A 349 -20.23 -2.60 6.97
N GLU A 350 -19.80 -3.82 6.65
CA GLU A 350 -19.31 -4.80 7.61
C GLU A 350 -18.06 -4.28 8.34
N THR A 351 -17.05 -3.80 7.61
CA THR A 351 -15.80 -3.27 8.19
C THR A 351 -16.07 -2.06 9.09
N THR A 352 -16.97 -1.17 8.69
CA THR A 352 -17.34 0.02 9.48
C THR A 352 -18.08 -0.40 10.75
N THR A 353 -18.99 -1.36 10.64
CA THR A 353 -19.76 -1.88 11.79
C THR A 353 -18.84 -2.59 12.78
N GLU A 354 -17.91 -3.42 12.29
CA GLU A 354 -16.94 -4.14 13.11
C GLU A 354 -15.96 -3.17 13.77
N GLY A 355 -15.45 -2.19 13.03
CA GLY A 355 -14.59 -1.13 13.56
C GLY A 355 -15.25 -0.32 14.67
N ILE A 356 -16.53 0.05 14.51
CA ILE A 356 -17.33 0.69 15.56
C ILE A 356 -17.46 -0.21 16.80
N LYS A 357 -17.73 -1.52 16.62
CA LYS A 357 -17.90 -2.47 17.72
C LYS A 357 -16.62 -2.74 18.50
N GLU A 358 -15.46 -2.69 17.84
CA GLU A 358 -14.17 -2.97 18.46
C GLU A 358 -13.51 -1.76 19.14
N CYS A 359 -14.10 -0.57 19.06
CA CYS A 359 -13.52 0.66 19.60
C CYS A 359 -14.26 1.17 20.84
N LYS A 360 -13.57 1.95 21.69
CA LYS A 360 -14.20 2.62 22.84
C LYS A 360 -15.03 3.83 22.42
N LYS A 361 -14.58 4.55 21.39
CA LYS A 361 -15.24 5.72 20.79
C LYS A 361 -15.06 5.74 19.28
N SER A 362 -15.90 6.51 18.59
CA SER A 362 -15.75 6.80 17.17
C SER A 362 -15.66 8.29 16.91
N ILE A 363 -14.86 8.68 15.92
CA ILE A 363 -14.74 10.05 15.40
C ILE A 363 -15.29 10.04 13.98
N LEU A 364 -16.33 10.84 13.73
CA LEU A 364 -16.90 11.06 12.42
C LEU A 364 -16.42 12.39 11.85
N VAL A 365 -15.72 12.36 10.72
CA VAL A 365 -15.18 13.55 10.06
C VAL A 365 -16.12 13.96 8.93
N LEU A 366 -16.93 14.99 9.20
CA LEU A 366 -17.84 15.57 8.21
C LEU A 366 -17.08 16.58 7.34
N SER A 367 -17.24 16.41 6.03
CA SER A 367 -16.72 17.30 4.99
C SER A 367 -17.69 17.29 3.82
N LYS A 368 -17.52 18.23 2.87
CA LYS A 368 -18.37 18.24 1.67
C LYS A 368 -18.25 16.95 0.86
N ASP A 369 -17.04 16.39 0.78
CA ASP A 369 -16.79 15.14 0.06
C ASP A 369 -17.44 13.95 0.77
N PHE A 370 -17.34 13.88 2.10
CA PHE A 370 -17.96 12.81 2.90
C PHE A 370 -19.48 12.76 2.71
N LEU A 371 -20.13 13.92 2.79
CA LEU A 371 -21.58 14.02 2.63
C LEU A 371 -22.04 13.68 1.21
N LYS A 372 -21.21 13.95 0.21
CA LYS A 372 -21.53 13.71 -1.19
C LYS A 372 -21.41 12.24 -1.59
N ARG A 373 -20.44 11.49 -1.03
CA ARG A 373 -20.11 10.14 -1.52
C ARG A 373 -20.40 9.05 -0.49
N GLU A 374 -19.93 9.19 0.73
CA GLU A 374 -19.96 8.12 1.74
C GLU A 374 -21.22 8.16 2.60
N TRP A 375 -21.83 9.34 2.80
CA TRP A 375 -23.00 9.48 3.66
C TRP A 375 -24.18 8.61 3.23
N CYS A 376 -24.49 8.52 1.93
CA CYS A 376 -25.61 7.71 1.45
C CYS A 376 -25.49 6.22 1.82
N VAL A 377 -24.25 5.71 1.93
CA VAL A 377 -23.97 4.32 2.28
C VAL A 377 -23.92 4.13 3.79
N LEU A 378 -23.26 5.04 4.52
CA LEU A 378 -23.01 4.90 5.95
C LEU A 378 -24.11 5.49 6.85
N LYS A 379 -25.06 6.25 6.28
CA LYS A 379 -26.14 6.93 7.01
C LYS A 379 -26.85 6.00 7.99
N LYS A 380 -27.23 4.79 7.55
CA LYS A 380 -27.97 3.84 8.40
C LYS A 380 -27.14 3.43 9.62
N ILE A 381 -25.90 2.99 9.42
CA ILE A 381 -24.99 2.57 10.50
C ILE A 381 -24.77 3.73 11.48
N ILE A 382 -24.47 4.91 10.96
CA ILE A 382 -24.17 6.08 11.78
C ILE A 382 -25.40 6.46 12.61
N THR A 383 -26.59 6.51 11.98
CA THR A 383 -27.84 6.86 12.67
C THR A 383 -28.22 5.81 13.73
N GLU A 384 -28.03 4.52 13.44
CA GLU A 384 -28.29 3.44 14.41
C GLU A 384 -27.29 3.49 15.58
N THR A 385 -26.01 3.73 15.29
CA THR A 385 -24.97 3.89 16.32
C THR A 385 -25.28 5.07 17.23
N MET A 386 -25.71 6.21 16.67
CA MET A 386 -26.11 7.41 17.43
C MET A 386 -27.31 7.16 18.34
N LYS A 387 -28.29 6.35 17.91
CA LYS A 387 -29.48 6.03 18.71
C LYS A 387 -29.15 5.19 19.95
N ILE A 388 -28.14 4.33 19.85
CA ILE A 388 -27.77 3.40 20.92
C ILE A 388 -26.74 4.04 21.86
N ARG A 389 -25.78 4.80 21.32
CA ARG A 389 -24.65 5.36 22.08
C ARG A 389 -24.29 6.77 21.58
N SER A 390 -25.02 7.79 22.01
CA SER A 390 -24.72 9.18 21.63
C SER A 390 -23.39 9.70 22.23
N ASP A 391 -23.03 9.19 23.41
CA ASP A 391 -21.78 9.43 24.13
C ASP A 391 -20.54 8.85 23.42
N PHE A 392 -20.74 7.91 22.50
CA PHE A 392 -19.67 7.18 21.81
C PHE A 392 -19.11 7.93 20.60
N LEU A 393 -19.91 8.77 19.95
CA LEU A 393 -19.55 9.42 18.70
C LEU A 393 -19.10 10.87 18.95
N ARG A 394 -17.97 11.26 18.35
CA ARG A 394 -17.46 12.64 18.32
C ARG A 394 -17.44 13.11 16.87
N ILE A 395 -17.94 14.32 16.61
CA ILE A 395 -18.08 14.81 15.23
C ILE A 395 -17.10 15.95 14.98
N ILE A 396 -16.27 15.80 13.96
CA ILE A 396 -15.37 16.85 13.47
C ILE A 396 -16.00 17.47 12.21
N LEU A 397 -16.18 18.79 12.21
CA LEU A 397 -16.55 19.56 11.03
C LEU A 397 -15.27 20.06 10.36
N LEU A 398 -14.90 19.49 9.21
CA LEU A 398 -13.68 19.87 8.49
C LEU A 398 -13.92 20.96 7.45
N ASP A 399 -15.14 21.04 6.90
CA ASP A 399 -15.57 22.06 5.96
C ASP A 399 -16.92 22.64 6.40
N ASN A 400 -17.22 23.87 5.97
CA ASN A 400 -18.58 24.43 6.05
C ASN A 400 -19.53 23.62 5.17
N CYS A 401 -20.17 22.59 5.73
CA CYS A 401 -21.10 21.70 5.06
C CYS A 401 -22.44 21.61 5.81
N ASP A 402 -23.52 21.36 5.07
CA ASP A 402 -24.85 21.22 5.66
C ASP A 402 -24.92 19.92 6.46
N ILE A 403 -25.06 20.03 7.78
CA ILE A 403 -25.15 18.87 8.67
C ILE A 403 -26.48 18.14 8.39
N PRO A 404 -26.47 16.84 8.06
CA PRO A 404 -27.70 16.10 7.82
C PRO A 404 -28.61 16.15 9.05
N PRO A 405 -29.94 16.30 8.88
CA PRO A 405 -30.89 16.44 9.99
C PRO A 405 -30.96 15.20 10.89
N GLU A 406 -30.48 14.05 10.41
CA GLU A 406 -30.38 12.83 11.22
C GLU A 406 -29.26 12.89 12.27
N ILE A 407 -28.29 13.79 12.09
CA ILE A 407 -27.27 14.09 13.08
C ILE A 407 -27.87 15.14 14.03
N ASP A 408 -28.44 14.67 15.13
CA ASP A 408 -29.04 15.53 16.16
C ASP A 408 -27.96 16.40 16.81
N SER A 409 -27.92 17.68 16.40
CA SER A 409 -26.90 18.61 16.86
C SER A 409 -26.99 18.94 18.35
N GLU A 410 -28.14 18.70 18.97
CA GLU A 410 -28.35 19.00 20.40
C GLU A 410 -27.79 17.89 21.30
N ARG A 411 -27.62 16.68 20.77
CA ARG A 411 -27.18 15.51 21.55
C ARG A 411 -25.72 15.14 21.33
N LEU A 412 -25.08 15.66 20.30
CA LEU A 412 -23.75 15.24 19.86
C LEU A 412 -22.75 16.37 20.03
N SER A 413 -21.53 16.03 20.43
CA SER A 413 -20.43 16.98 20.54
C SER A 413 -19.80 17.21 19.16
N PHE A 414 -19.82 18.47 18.71
CA PHE A 414 -19.14 18.92 17.49
C PHE A 414 -17.85 19.65 17.84
N PHE A 415 -16.85 19.43 16.99
CA PHE A 415 -15.58 20.15 17.02
C PHE A 415 -15.39 20.81 15.67
N ASP A 416 -15.36 22.14 15.66
CA ASP A 416 -15.39 22.94 14.43
C ASP A 416 -13.99 23.31 13.94
N PHE A 417 -13.48 22.53 13.00
CA PHE A 417 -12.17 22.74 12.38
C PHE A 417 -12.25 23.61 11.11
N THR A 418 -13.38 24.30 10.87
CA THR A 418 -13.54 25.15 9.68
C THR A 418 -12.85 26.51 9.80
N ASP A 419 -12.61 26.98 11.03
CA ASP A 419 -11.83 28.20 11.32
C ASP A 419 -10.43 27.83 11.84
N ASP A 420 -9.41 28.09 11.01
CA ASP A 420 -8.00 27.84 11.33
C ASP A 420 -7.56 28.44 12.67
N LYS A 421 -8.21 29.52 13.13
CA LYS A 421 -7.87 30.18 14.41
C LYS A 421 -8.31 29.37 15.63
N ASN A 422 -9.37 28.57 15.50
CA ASN A 422 -9.95 27.79 16.60
C ASN A 422 -9.35 26.38 16.68
N ILE A 423 -8.68 25.91 15.63
CA ILE A 423 -8.10 24.57 15.55
C ILE A 423 -7.32 24.15 16.82
N PRO A 424 -6.40 24.97 17.40
CA PRO A 424 -5.68 24.56 18.61
C PRO A 424 -6.60 24.31 19.82
N ILE A 425 -7.66 25.10 19.95
CA ILE A 425 -8.65 24.99 21.03
C ILE A 425 -9.52 23.75 20.80
N GLU A 426 -9.99 23.55 19.58
CA GLU A 426 -10.79 22.38 19.21
C GLU A 426 -10.03 21.06 19.39
N ILE A 427 -8.73 21.04 19.12
CA ILE A 427 -7.87 19.88 19.42
C ILE A 427 -7.86 19.59 20.93
N GLN A 428 -7.76 20.62 21.78
CA GLN A 428 -7.75 20.42 23.23
C GLN A 428 -9.10 19.90 23.72
N HIS A 429 -10.20 20.48 23.24
CA HIS A 429 -11.55 20.01 23.57
C HIS A 429 -11.78 18.58 23.08
N LEU A 430 -11.35 18.25 21.86
CA LEU A 430 -11.45 16.90 21.32
C LEU A 430 -10.67 15.91 22.18
N LYS A 431 -9.43 16.23 22.59
CA LYS A 431 -8.64 15.37 23.49
C LYS A 431 -9.36 15.09 24.80
N LEU A 432 -9.91 16.12 25.45
CA LEU A 432 -10.66 15.96 26.69
C LEU A 432 -11.89 15.08 26.48
N ALA A 433 -12.67 15.37 25.44
CA ALA A 433 -13.87 14.62 25.11
C ALA A 433 -13.57 13.16 24.71
N LEU A 434 -12.36 12.85 24.24
CA LEU A 434 -11.88 11.51 23.95
C LEU A 434 -11.40 10.75 25.20
N LEU A 435 -11.07 11.45 26.30
CA LEU A 435 -10.67 10.86 27.58
C LEU A 435 -11.84 10.60 28.55
N GLU A 436 -12.97 11.28 28.39
CA GLU A 436 -14.16 11.10 29.25
C GLU A 436 -14.78 9.70 29.05
N ASN A 437 -14.65 8.80 30.03
CA ASN A 437 -15.16 7.41 29.92
C ASN A 437 -16.69 7.32 29.88
#